data_AF-A0A1H9MN44-F1
#
_entry.id   AF-A0A1H9MN44-F1
#
_cell.length_a   1.000
_cell.length_b   1.000
_cell.length_c   1.000
_cell.angle_alpha   90.00
_cell.angle_beta   90.00
_cell.angle_gamma   90.00
#
_symmetry.space_group_name_H-M   'P 1'
#
loop_
_entity.id
_entity.type
_entity.pdbx_description
1 polymer ?
#
loop_
_entity_poly.entity_id
_entity_poly.type
_entity_poly.pdbx_seq_one_letter_code
_entity_poly.pdbx_strand_id
1 'polypeptide(L)' 'MSSNGNPLIADSNGDTIDRIYNHVEWLCLISDSDGMTHPGMTTSLQLVLSAIDSLESREERRQREKNKTRIV' A
#
# COMPACT_ATOMS: atom_id res chain seq x y z
N MET A 1 -1.55 -6.47 17.76
CA MET A 1 -0.49 -5.63 17.16
C MET A 1 0.26 -6.52 16.17
N SER A 2 0.38 -6.11 14.90
CA SER A 2 1.03 -6.94 13.87
C SER A 2 2.49 -7.24 14.26
N SER A 3 2.92 -8.49 14.07
CA SER A 3 4.22 -9.02 14.53
C SER A 3 5.45 -8.39 13.84
N ASN A 4 5.23 -7.62 12.77
CA ASN A 4 6.28 -7.09 11.89
C ASN A 4 6.88 -5.74 12.33
N GLY A 5 6.45 -5.16 13.45
CA GLY A 5 6.96 -3.87 13.96
C GLY A 5 6.58 -2.64 13.11
N ASN A 6 6.26 -2.83 11.82
CA ASN A 6 5.71 -1.81 10.95
C ASN A 6 4.17 -1.76 11.10
N PRO A 7 3.61 -0.64 11.62
CA PRO A 7 2.16 -0.52 11.83
C PRO A 7 1.34 -0.57 10.53
N LEU A 8 1.97 -0.27 9.38
CA LEU A 8 1.34 -0.29 8.06
C LEU A 8 1.25 -1.69 7.46
N ILE A 9 2.02 -2.65 7.97
CA ILE A 9 1.99 -4.04 7.49
C ILE A 9 1.04 -4.85 8.37
N ALA A 10 0.03 -5.42 7.73
CA ALA A 10 -0.96 -6.31 8.34
C ALA A 10 -0.73 -7.77 7.91
N ASP A 11 -1.51 -8.69 8.47
CA ASP A 11 -1.33 -10.13 8.25
C ASP A 11 -1.75 -10.57 6.84
N SER A 12 -2.58 -9.78 6.15
CA SER A 12 -2.93 -9.99 4.74
C SER A 12 -2.49 -8.83 3.84
N ASN A 13 -2.33 -9.12 2.55
CA ASN A 13 -2.02 -8.10 1.54
C ASN A 13 -3.13 -7.05 1.43
N GLY A 14 -4.41 -7.48 1.50
CA GLY A 14 -5.55 -6.56 1.45
C GLY A 14 -5.58 -5.61 2.64
N ASP A 15 -5.39 -6.14 3.85
CA ASP A 15 -5.34 -5.30 5.06
C ASP A 15 -4.12 -4.35 5.06
N THR A 16 -3.01 -4.76 4.45
CA THR A 16 -1.82 -3.93 4.29
C THR A 16 -2.10 -2.76 3.34
N ILE A 17 -2.78 -3.03 2.23
CA ILE A 17 -3.20 -2.00 1.26
C ILE A 17 -4.15 -1.00 1.94
N ASP A 18 -5.18 -1.47 2.65
CA ASP A 18 -6.13 -0.60 3.35
C ASP A 18 -5.46 0.27 4.41
N ARG A 19 -4.52 -0.28 5.19
CA ARG A 19 -3.76 0.51 6.19
C ARG A 19 -2.88 1.58 5.55
N ILE A 20 -2.28 1.26 4.40
CA ILE A 20 -1.49 2.23 3.65
C ILE A 20 -2.38 3.36 3.13
N TYR A 21 -3.54 3.05 2.53
CA TYR A 21 -4.48 4.06 2.04
C TYR A 21 -4.98 4.97 3.17
N ASN A 22 -5.40 4.42 4.31
CA ASN A 22 -5.80 5.20 5.47
C ASN A 22 -4.69 6.13 5.98
N HIS A 23 -3.43 5.67 5.96
CA HIS A 23 -2.31 6.49 6.39
C HIS A 23 -2.02 7.64 5.41
N VAL A 24 -2.13 7.38 4.10
CA VAL A 24 -1.99 8.41 3.07
C VAL A 24 -3.09 9.45 3.17
N GLU A 25 -4.35 9.03 3.35
CA GLU A 25 -5.49 9.94 3.53
C GLU A 25 -5.29 10.84 4.76
N TRP A 26 -4.85 10.27 5.88
CA TRP A 26 -4.52 11.04 7.09
C TRP A 26 -3.40 12.06 6.84
N LEU A 27 -2.35 11.70 6.09
CA LEU A 27 -1.27 12.63 5.73
C LEU A 27 -1.78 13.78 4.85
N CYS A 28 -2.66 13.51 3.90
CA CYS A 28 -3.29 14.53 3.06
C CYS A 28 -4.16 15.49 3.90
N LEU A 29 -5.00 14.96 4.79
CA LEU A 29 -5.85 15.77 5.66
C LEU A 29 -5.04 16.68 6.60
N ILE A 30 -3.90 16.20 7.12
CA ILE A 30 -3.02 17.02 7.97
C ILE A 30 -2.29 18.09 7.16
N SER A 31 -1.80 17.74 5.97
CA SER A 31 -1.03 18.69 5.15
C SER A 31 -1.88 19.81 4.55
N ASP A 32 -3.16 19.57 4.27
CA ASP A 32 -4.11 20.63 3.90
C ASP A 32 -4.35 21.64 5.03
N SER A 33 -4.12 21.27 6.30
CA SER A 33 -4.32 22.17 7.43
C SER A 33 -3.16 23.14 7.69
N ASP A 34 -1.96 22.86 7.17
CA ASP A 34 -0.73 23.54 7.60
C ASP A 34 -0.03 24.36 6.50
N GLY A 35 -0.57 24.35 5.25
CA GLY A 35 -0.07 25.14 4.11
C GLY A 35 1.39 24.87 3.70
N MET A 36 2.07 23.94 4.36
CA MET A 36 3.49 23.62 4.24
C MET A 36 3.65 22.12 3.96
N THR A 37 3.18 21.67 2.80
CA THR A 37 3.49 20.32 2.32
C THR A 37 4.99 20.23 2.04
N HIS A 38 5.73 19.56 2.93
CA HIS A 38 7.17 19.37 2.73
C HIS A 38 7.42 18.57 1.43
N PRO A 39 8.34 18.97 0.54
CA PRO A 39 8.57 18.29 -0.74
C PRO A 39 8.86 16.80 -0.62
N GLY A 40 9.49 16.39 0.50
CA GLY A 40 9.74 14.99 0.81
C GLY A 40 8.47 14.14 1.00
N MET A 41 7.35 14.74 1.41
CA MET A 41 6.08 14.01 1.57
C MET A 41 5.54 13.51 0.24
N THR A 42 5.64 14.30 -0.83
CA THR A 42 5.24 13.88 -2.19
C THR A 42 6.05 12.67 -2.65
N THR A 43 7.37 12.68 -2.43
CA THR A 43 8.25 11.55 -2.76
C THR A 43 7.91 10.31 -1.95
N SER A 44 7.65 10.46 -0.64
CA SER A 44 7.20 9.37 0.22
C SER A 44 5.86 8.79 -0.27
N LEU A 45 4.91 9.63 -0.66
CA LEU A 45 3.62 9.22 -1.20
C LEU A 45 3.77 8.42 -2.51
N GLN A 46 4.62 8.89 -3.43
CA GLN A 46 4.93 8.16 -4.66
C GLN A 46 5.58 6.81 -4.42
N LEU A 47 6.50 6.71 -3.46
CA LEU A 47 7.10 5.44 -3.05
C LEU A 47 6.06 4.46 -2.53
N VAL A 48 5.15 4.95 -1.68
CA VAL A 48 4.07 4.16 -1.09
C VAL A 48 3.08 3.69 -2.16
N LEU A 49 2.66 4.56 -3.08
CA LEU A 49 1.80 4.21 -4.22
C LEU A 49 2.45 3.15 -5.12
N SER A 50 3.75 3.29 -5.41
CA SER A 50 4.51 2.31 -6.20
C SER A 50 4.60 0.94 -5.51
N ALA A 51 4.63 0.93 -4.18
CA ALA A 51 4.64 -0.31 -3.41
C ALA A 51 3.28 -1.03 -3.48
N ILE A 52 2.16 -0.30 -3.43
CA ILE A 52 0.81 -0.85 -3.64
C ILE A 52 0.71 -1.47 -5.05
N ASP A 53 1.10 -0.73 -6.08
CA ASP A 53 1.07 -1.17 -7.47
C ASP A 53 1.87 -2.47 -7.67
N SER A 54 3.03 -2.59 -7.01
CA SER A 54 3.83 -3.82 -7.03
C SER A 54 3.14 -4.99 -6.33
N LEU A 55 2.37 -4.76 -5.28
CA LEU A 55 1.66 -5.81 -4.54
C LEU A 55 0.47 -6.32 -5.34
N GLU A 56 -0.31 -5.42 -5.95
CA GLU A 56 -1.42 -5.76 -6.83
C GLU A 56 -0.95 -6.55 -8.05
N SER A 57 0.12 -6.09 -8.72
CA SER A 57 0.73 -6.81 -9.84
C SER A 57 1.19 -8.23 -9.47
N ARG A 58 1.71 -8.43 -8.26
CA ARG A 58 2.10 -9.75 -7.76
C ARG A 58 0.90 -10.66 -7.52
N GLU A 59 -0.17 -10.12 -6.94
CA GLU A 59 -1.39 -10.89 -6.68
C GLU A 59 -2.07 -11.29 -8.01
N GLU A 60 -2.14 -10.39 -8.99
CA GLU A 60 -2.66 -10.71 -10.32
C GLU A 60 -1.87 -11.84 -11.00
N ARG A 61 -0.54 -11.80 -10.93
CA ARG A 61 0.33 -12.87 -11.47
C ARG A 61 0.05 -14.21 -10.79
N ARG A 62 -0.07 -14.21 -9.46
CA ARG A 62 -0.39 -15.40 -8.67
C ARG A 62 -1.75 -15.99 -9.04
N GLN A 63 -2.76 -15.16 -9.28
CA GLN A 63 -4.08 -15.62 -9.72
C GLN A 63 -4.06 -16.22 -11.13
N ARG A 64 -3.29 -15.62 -12.05
CA ARG A 64 -3.08 -16.19 -13.41
C ARG A 64 -2.39 -17.55 -13.37
N GLU A 65 -1.37 -17.72 -12.53
CA GLU A 65 -0.68 -19.00 -12.35
C GLU A 65 -1.63 -20.08 -11.78
N LYS A 66 -2.42 -19.75 -10.76
CA LYS A 66 -3.44 -20.67 -10.21
C LYS A 66 -4.47 -21.09 -11.25
N ASN A 67 -4.93 -20.17 -12.10
CA ASN A 67 -5.87 -20.49 -13.17
C ASN A 67 -5.24 -21.36 -14.27
N LYS A 68 -3.93 -21.22 -14.54
CA LYS A 68 -3.24 -22.02 -15.55
C LYS A 68 -3.05 -23.47 -15.13
N THR A 69 -2.81 -23.72 -13.84
CA THR A 69 -2.65 -25.08 -13.28
C THR A 69 -3.98 -25.83 -13.16
N ARG A 70 -5.11 -25.12 -13.12
CA ARG A 70 -6.45 -25.71 -12.93
C ARG A 70 -7.09 -26.23 -14.24
N ILE A 71 -6.45 -25.98 -15.39
CA ILE A 71 -6.92 -26.36 -16.73
C ILE A 71 -6.17 -27.60 -17.26
N VAL A 72 -5.32 -28.25 -16.46
CA VAL A 72 -4.58 -29.46 -16.84
C VAL A 72 -5.08 -30.67 -16.05
#